data_AF-A0A7K5R7T8-F1
#
_entry.id   AF-A0A7K5R7T8-F1
#
_cell.length_a   1.000
_cell.length_b   1.000
_cell.length_c   1.000
_cell.angle_alpha   90.00
_cell.angle_beta   90.00
_cell.angle_gamma   90.00
#
_symmetry.space_group_name_H-M   'P 1'
#
loop_
_entity.id
_entity.type
_entity.pdbx_description
1 polymer ?
#
loop_
_entity_poly.entity_id
_entity_poly.type
_entity_poly.pdbx_seq_one_letter_code
_entity_poly.pdbx_strand_id
1 'polypeptide(L)'
;PGSPHVFPPETLFRQAGGVTYRIPALLYVPPDDSFLAFAEKRSSARDEDAKYLVLRRGRRHGSSVKWGPTEELSALALPGHRTMNPCPLYDATSGTVFLFCICVEQGKTERCQIWSGCSAARLCFATSADGGRGWSALRDVTGEAIGADLSRWATFAVGPGHGVQLDSGRLVVPAYTYYVHGCLCGALRLPCFTRQHSLVFYSDDGGRRWHKGALLGGERTGECQRPAPCAALGEPPSGCQGSVVSFARSAGAPSWLLYSHPTDRHRRRDLGLYVNPSPLDGAGWRRPWVLHAGPAGYSDLAVCPGGVFGCLFERGASSACEEIAFCLFTLDPPGDQ
;
A
#
# COMPACT_ATOMS: atom_id res chain seq x y z
N PRO A 1 18.74 4.92 18.59
CA PRO A 1 19.21 3.92 17.60
C PRO A 1 20.34 4.54 16.78
N GLY A 2 21.35 3.74 16.44
CA GLY A 2 22.37 4.15 15.48
C GLY A 2 21.78 4.40 14.09
N SER A 3 22.59 4.83 13.13
CA SER A 3 22.17 4.90 11.73
C SER A 3 21.82 3.49 11.23
N PRO A 4 20.74 3.32 10.45
CA PRO A 4 20.37 2.00 9.94
C PRO A 4 21.46 1.47 9.02
N HIS A 5 21.73 0.16 9.09
CA HIS A 5 22.57 -0.50 8.11
C HIS A 5 21.70 -0.83 6.89
N VAL A 6 21.94 -0.16 5.76
CA VAL A 6 21.19 -0.38 4.51
C VAL A 6 22.01 -1.26 3.57
N PHE A 7 21.41 -2.35 3.11
CA PHE A 7 22.00 -3.20 2.07
C PHE A 7 21.79 -2.57 0.68
N PRO A 8 22.69 -2.80 -0.28
CA PRO A 8 22.58 -2.19 -1.61
C PRO A 8 21.19 -2.41 -2.24
N PRO A 9 20.52 -1.34 -2.72
CA PRO A 9 19.20 -1.46 -3.34
C PRO A 9 19.30 -2.16 -4.70
N GLU A 10 18.30 -2.98 -5.03
CA GLU A 10 18.12 -3.63 -6.32
C GLU A 10 16.89 -3.06 -7.02
N THR A 11 17.02 -2.66 -8.28
CA THR A 11 15.87 -2.25 -9.10
C THR A 11 15.04 -3.46 -9.49
N LEU A 12 13.78 -3.52 -9.03
CA LEU A 12 12.88 -4.63 -9.33
C LEU A 12 12.06 -4.42 -10.59
N PHE A 13 11.58 -3.19 -10.79
CA PHE A 13 10.81 -2.80 -11.96
C PHE A 13 11.42 -1.54 -12.54
N ARG A 14 11.74 -1.55 -13.83
CA ARG A 14 12.33 -0.41 -14.53
C ARG A 14 11.44 -0.01 -15.68
N GLN A 15 11.29 1.30 -15.85
CA GLN A 15 10.51 1.86 -16.93
C GLN A 15 11.31 1.81 -18.23
N ALA A 16 10.79 1.06 -19.20
CA ALA A 16 11.45 0.83 -20.48
C ALA A 16 10.39 0.48 -21.54
N GLY A 17 10.68 0.77 -22.81
CA GLY A 17 9.84 0.35 -23.94
C GLY A 17 8.38 0.83 -23.87
N GLY A 18 8.13 2.01 -23.29
CA GLY A 18 6.77 2.55 -23.14
C GLY A 18 5.94 1.91 -22.01
N VAL A 19 6.55 1.07 -21.16
CA VAL A 19 5.91 0.51 -19.97
C VAL A 19 6.30 1.34 -18.75
N THR A 20 5.31 1.71 -17.95
CA THR A 20 5.51 2.36 -16.66
C THR A 20 5.10 1.44 -15.51
N TYR A 21 5.95 1.27 -14.50
CA TYR A 21 5.60 0.57 -13.26
C TYR A 21 5.45 1.56 -12.12
N ARG A 22 4.35 1.46 -11.37
CA ARG A 22 4.04 2.34 -10.22
C ARG A 22 3.29 1.59 -9.13
N ILE A 23 3.12 2.25 -7.99
CA ILE A 23 2.27 1.79 -6.88
C ILE A 23 2.82 0.47 -6.29
N PRO A 24 3.96 0.53 -5.58
CA PRO A 24 4.59 -0.64 -4.98
C PRO A 24 3.73 -1.19 -3.85
N ALA A 25 3.67 -2.51 -3.74
CA ALA A 25 3.21 -3.20 -2.54
C ALA A 25 4.09 -4.41 -2.24
N LEU A 26 4.48 -4.58 -0.98
CA LEU A 26 5.43 -5.58 -0.54
C LEU A 26 4.81 -6.45 0.55
N LEU A 27 4.86 -7.76 0.36
CA LEU A 27 4.45 -8.72 1.38
C LEU A 27 5.60 -9.69 1.67
N TYR A 28 5.94 -9.84 2.94
CA TYR A 28 6.81 -10.93 3.39
C TYR A 28 5.96 -12.13 3.79
N VAL A 29 6.33 -13.32 3.31
CA VAL A 29 5.64 -14.60 3.56
C VAL A 29 6.57 -15.48 4.39
N PRO A 30 6.34 -15.58 5.72
CA PRO A 30 7.29 -16.20 6.65
C PRO A 30 7.63 -17.67 6.38
N PRO A 31 6.67 -18.58 6.07
CA PRO A 31 6.99 -20.01 5.90
C PRO A 31 8.01 -20.28 4.79
N ASP A 32 8.02 -19.44 3.75
CA ASP A 32 8.90 -19.58 2.59
C ASP A 32 10.17 -18.71 2.68
N ASP A 33 10.31 -17.89 3.73
CA ASP A 33 11.30 -16.81 3.84
C ASP A 33 11.39 -16.00 2.53
N SER A 34 10.22 -15.57 2.03
CA SER A 34 10.10 -14.98 0.70
C SER A 34 9.33 -13.67 0.71
N PHE A 35 9.57 -12.86 -0.31
CA PHE A 35 8.87 -11.62 -0.59
C PHE A 35 8.04 -11.75 -1.86
N LEU A 36 6.87 -11.13 -1.83
CA LEU A 36 6.04 -10.86 -2.99
C LEU A 36 6.06 -9.34 -3.21
N ALA A 37 6.69 -8.90 -4.29
CA ALA A 37 6.73 -7.49 -4.69
C ALA A 37 5.75 -7.27 -5.85
N PHE A 38 4.71 -6.49 -5.60
CA PHE A 38 3.69 -6.13 -6.58
C PHE A 38 3.88 -4.70 -7.08
N ALA A 39 3.43 -4.46 -8.31
CA ALA A 39 3.31 -3.13 -8.88
C ALA A 39 2.18 -3.09 -9.91
N GLU A 40 1.67 -1.91 -10.21
CA GLU A 40 0.86 -1.68 -11.39
C GLU A 40 1.75 -1.62 -12.64
N LYS A 41 1.30 -2.28 -13.71
CA LYS A 41 1.83 -2.06 -15.06
C LYS A 41 0.92 -1.10 -15.81
N ARG A 42 1.51 -0.02 -16.33
CA ARG A 42 0.82 1.07 -17.02
C ARG A 42 1.42 1.33 -18.41
N SER A 43 0.65 1.91 -19.32
CA SER A 43 1.16 2.42 -20.61
C SER A 43 1.78 3.82 -20.54
N SER A 44 1.54 4.55 -19.45
CA SER A 44 2.23 5.82 -19.16
C SER A 44 2.26 6.05 -17.64
N ALA A 45 2.82 7.17 -17.20
CA ALA A 45 2.81 7.55 -15.79
C ALA A 45 1.42 7.94 -15.25
N ARG A 46 0.42 8.19 -16.11
CA ARG A 46 -0.94 8.56 -15.71
C ARG A 46 -1.67 7.41 -15.02
N ASP A 47 -2.55 7.74 -14.07
CA ASP A 47 -3.27 6.74 -13.28
C ASP A 47 -4.31 5.98 -14.11
N GLU A 48 -4.97 6.67 -15.05
CA GLU A 48 -5.94 6.06 -15.96
C GLU A 48 -5.33 5.09 -16.99
N ASP A 49 -4.01 5.12 -17.17
CA ASP A 49 -3.27 4.27 -18.10
C ASP A 49 -2.80 2.94 -17.48
N ALA A 50 -3.22 2.65 -16.24
CA ALA A 50 -3.02 1.35 -15.63
C ALA A 50 -3.73 0.25 -16.43
N LYS A 51 -3.10 -0.94 -16.48
CA LYS A 51 -3.63 -2.11 -17.17
C LYS A 51 -3.98 -3.20 -16.16
N TYR A 52 -2.95 -3.78 -15.57
CA TYR A 52 -3.04 -4.91 -14.63
C TYR A 52 -1.83 -4.91 -13.69
N LEU A 53 -1.84 -5.82 -12.72
CA LEU A 53 -0.77 -5.95 -11.74
C LEU A 53 0.35 -6.87 -12.25
N VAL A 54 1.56 -6.65 -11.74
CA VAL A 54 2.70 -7.54 -11.92
C VAL A 54 3.25 -7.97 -10.56
N LEU A 55 3.94 -9.11 -10.54
CA LEU A 55 4.55 -9.70 -9.36
C LEU A 55 6.00 -10.08 -9.66
N ARG A 56 6.91 -9.84 -8.71
CA ARG A 56 8.18 -10.57 -8.60
C ARG A 56 8.21 -11.28 -7.26
N ARG A 57 8.64 -12.54 -7.28
CA ARG A 57 8.85 -13.35 -6.08
C ARG A 57 10.34 -13.38 -5.74
N GLY A 58 10.70 -13.11 -4.49
CA GLY A 58 12.09 -13.09 -4.03
C GLY A 58 12.31 -14.01 -2.85
N ARG A 59 13.27 -14.94 -2.92
CA ARG A 59 13.64 -15.76 -1.75
C ARG A 59 14.79 -15.08 -1.01
N ARG A 60 14.63 -14.87 0.29
CA ARG A 60 15.66 -14.24 1.12
C ARG A 60 16.76 -15.25 1.44
N HIS A 61 18.00 -14.77 1.42
CA HIS A 61 19.19 -15.50 1.79
C HIS A 61 20.06 -14.57 2.66
N GLY A 62 19.85 -14.67 3.98
CA GLY A 62 20.47 -13.78 4.95
C GLY A 62 20.08 -12.32 4.72
N SER A 63 21.05 -11.52 4.29
CA SER A 63 20.89 -10.08 4.01
C SER A 63 20.72 -9.73 2.53
N SER A 64 20.45 -10.72 1.68
CA SER A 64 20.16 -10.54 0.25
C SER A 64 18.86 -11.23 -0.13
N VAL A 65 18.29 -10.86 -1.28
CA VAL A 65 17.10 -11.50 -1.84
C VAL A 65 17.37 -11.89 -3.27
N LYS A 66 17.10 -13.15 -3.62
CA LYS A 66 17.18 -13.64 -4.99
C LYS A 66 15.81 -13.53 -5.63
N TRP A 67 15.65 -12.54 -6.51
CA TRP A 67 14.39 -12.28 -7.22
C TRP A 67 14.24 -13.12 -8.48
N GLY A 68 13.05 -13.70 -8.66
CA GLY A 68 12.60 -14.33 -9.89
C GLY A 68 12.23 -13.32 -10.99
N PRO A 69 11.78 -13.82 -12.15
CA PRO A 69 11.31 -12.97 -13.24
C PRO A 69 10.04 -12.19 -12.86
N THR A 70 9.72 -11.16 -13.64
CA THR A 70 8.45 -10.46 -13.55
C THR A 70 7.33 -11.32 -14.16
N GLU A 71 6.28 -11.51 -13.39
CA GLU A 71 5.07 -12.23 -13.79
C GLU A 71 3.91 -11.26 -13.96
N GLU A 72 3.14 -11.43 -15.03
CA GLU A 72 1.96 -10.61 -15.29
C GLU A 72 0.72 -11.27 -14.71
N LEU A 73 -0.03 -10.53 -13.90
CA LEU A 73 -1.28 -10.99 -13.30
C LEU A 73 -2.49 -10.50 -14.12
N SER A 74 -2.38 -10.54 -15.45
CA SER A 74 -3.42 -10.02 -16.37
C SER A 74 -4.75 -10.78 -16.28
N ALA A 75 -4.73 -12.02 -15.78
CA ALA A 75 -5.93 -12.79 -15.46
C ALA A 75 -6.70 -12.25 -14.23
N LEU A 76 -6.05 -11.45 -13.38
CA LEU A 76 -6.67 -10.81 -12.20
C LEU A 76 -7.24 -9.43 -12.59
N ALA A 77 -8.15 -9.44 -13.57
CA ALA A 77 -8.84 -8.26 -14.05
C ALA A 77 -10.30 -8.57 -14.40
N LEU A 78 -11.18 -7.61 -14.16
CA LEU A 78 -12.56 -7.67 -14.66
C LEU A 78 -12.60 -7.23 -16.13
N PRO A 79 -13.44 -7.85 -16.99
CA PRO A 79 -13.60 -7.42 -18.37
C PRO A 79 -13.95 -5.93 -18.48
N GLY A 80 -13.28 -5.19 -19.36
CA GLY A 80 -13.50 -3.75 -19.56
C GLY A 80 -13.02 -2.86 -18.39
N HIS A 81 -12.27 -3.40 -17.44
CA HIS A 81 -11.69 -2.65 -16.33
C HIS A 81 -10.17 -2.63 -16.40
N ARG A 82 -9.55 -1.71 -15.65
CA ARG A 82 -8.13 -1.73 -15.29
C ARG A 82 -7.97 -2.11 -13.83
N THR A 83 -6.92 -2.87 -13.51
CA THR A 83 -6.63 -3.29 -12.13
C THR A 83 -5.54 -2.40 -11.53
N MET A 84 -5.80 -1.85 -10.35
CA MET A 84 -4.97 -0.85 -9.67
C MET A 84 -4.87 -1.14 -8.17
N ASN A 85 -3.97 -0.44 -7.48
CA ASN A 85 -3.77 -0.44 -6.04
C ASN A 85 -3.60 -1.87 -5.45
N PRO A 86 -2.49 -2.56 -5.75
CA PRO A 86 -2.21 -3.84 -5.10
C PRO A 86 -2.15 -3.66 -3.58
N CYS A 87 -2.89 -4.51 -2.86
CA CYS A 87 -2.93 -4.52 -1.42
C CYS A 87 -2.84 -5.97 -0.90
N PRO A 88 -1.62 -6.54 -0.82
CA PRO A 88 -1.41 -7.91 -0.38
C PRO A 88 -1.54 -8.03 1.15
N LEU A 89 -2.04 -9.16 1.63
CA LEU A 89 -2.19 -9.48 3.05
C LEU A 89 -1.91 -10.98 3.23
N TYR A 90 -1.19 -11.35 4.28
CA TYR A 90 -0.95 -12.74 4.65
C TYR A 90 -1.79 -13.12 5.87
N ASP A 91 -2.60 -14.17 5.75
CA ASP A 91 -3.28 -14.80 6.88
C ASP A 91 -2.42 -15.94 7.42
N ALA A 92 -1.74 -15.69 8.55
CA ALA A 92 -0.89 -16.66 9.22
C ALA A 92 -1.66 -17.86 9.80
N THR A 93 -2.98 -17.75 9.98
CA THR A 93 -3.80 -18.85 10.50
C THR A 93 -4.02 -19.92 9.45
N SER A 94 -4.32 -19.53 8.21
CA SER A 94 -4.57 -20.45 7.10
C SER A 94 -3.37 -20.66 6.17
N GLY A 95 -2.37 -19.77 6.23
CA GLY A 95 -1.28 -19.72 5.26
C GLY A 95 -1.68 -19.08 3.92
N THR A 96 -2.86 -18.46 3.84
CA THR A 96 -3.38 -17.87 2.59
C THR A 96 -2.84 -16.47 2.39
N VAL A 97 -2.39 -16.18 1.16
CA VAL A 97 -2.12 -14.81 0.70
C VAL A 97 -3.37 -14.27 0.02
N PHE A 98 -3.85 -13.13 0.48
CA PHE A 98 -4.87 -12.32 -0.21
C PHE A 98 -4.16 -11.22 -1.01
N LEU A 99 -4.61 -10.98 -2.23
CA LEU A 99 -4.24 -9.80 -3.02
C LEU A 99 -5.50 -9.00 -3.31
N PHE A 100 -5.72 -7.95 -2.52
CA PHE A 100 -6.76 -6.97 -2.79
C PHE A 100 -6.32 -6.00 -3.89
N CYS A 101 -7.28 -5.50 -4.64
CA CYS A 101 -7.10 -4.47 -5.64
C CYS A 101 -8.42 -3.74 -5.90
N ILE A 102 -8.35 -2.64 -6.65
CA ILE A 102 -9.53 -2.08 -7.29
C ILE A 102 -9.53 -2.38 -8.78
N CYS A 103 -10.71 -2.64 -9.32
CA CYS A 103 -10.95 -2.70 -10.75
C CYS A 103 -11.81 -1.49 -11.15
N VAL A 104 -11.27 -0.61 -12.00
CA VAL A 104 -11.97 0.62 -12.43
C VAL A 104 -12.35 0.50 -13.89
N GLU A 105 -13.60 0.83 -14.23
CA GLU A 105 -14.07 0.84 -15.62
C GLU A 105 -13.12 1.68 -16.51
N GLN A 106 -12.75 1.14 -17.68
CA GLN A 106 -11.88 1.83 -18.63
C GLN A 106 -12.50 3.16 -19.09
N GLY A 107 -11.67 4.17 -19.29
CA GLY A 107 -12.11 5.52 -19.68
C GLY A 107 -12.70 6.37 -18.54
N LYS A 108 -12.96 5.82 -17.35
CA LYS A 108 -13.43 6.59 -16.18
C LYS A 108 -12.26 7.07 -15.34
N THR A 109 -11.91 8.34 -15.39
CA THR A 109 -10.88 8.93 -14.51
C THR A 109 -11.40 9.14 -13.08
N GLU A 110 -10.51 9.22 -12.09
CA GLU A 110 -10.87 9.56 -10.71
C GLU A 110 -11.61 10.91 -10.65
N ARG A 111 -11.10 11.91 -11.39
CA ARG A 111 -11.71 13.24 -11.48
C ARG A 111 -13.14 13.20 -12.02
N CYS A 112 -13.41 12.39 -13.04
CA CYS A 112 -14.76 12.22 -13.61
C CYS A 112 -15.72 11.60 -12.60
N GLN A 113 -15.25 10.59 -11.87
CA GLN A 113 -16.02 9.92 -10.81
C GLN A 113 -16.32 10.85 -9.62
N ILE A 114 -15.33 11.61 -9.15
CA ILE A 114 -15.49 12.65 -8.11
C ILE A 114 -16.50 13.71 -8.55
N TRP A 115 -16.40 14.16 -9.81
CA TRP A 115 -17.26 15.21 -10.33
C TRP A 115 -18.73 14.77 -10.49
N SER A 116 -18.94 13.54 -10.98
CA SER A 116 -20.29 12.97 -11.15
C SER A 116 -20.88 12.41 -9.86
N GLY A 117 -20.07 12.14 -8.84
CA GLY A 117 -20.50 11.47 -7.61
C GLY A 117 -20.91 10.02 -7.84
N CYS A 118 -20.36 9.38 -8.88
CA CYS A 118 -20.71 8.02 -9.31
C CYS A 118 -19.46 7.16 -9.43
N SER A 119 -19.31 6.19 -8.51
CA SER A 119 -18.20 5.23 -8.55
C SER A 119 -18.31 4.27 -9.73
N ALA A 120 -17.20 4.12 -10.44
CA ALA A 120 -16.94 3.07 -11.42
C ALA A 120 -15.87 2.07 -10.93
N ALA A 121 -15.46 2.20 -9.66
CA ALA A 121 -14.53 1.29 -9.00
C ALA A 121 -15.24 0.08 -8.38
N ARG A 122 -14.60 -1.08 -8.48
CA ARG A 122 -14.97 -2.35 -7.84
C ARG A 122 -13.88 -2.77 -6.86
N LEU A 123 -14.28 -3.30 -5.72
CA LEU A 123 -13.38 -3.92 -4.74
C LEU A 123 -13.24 -5.40 -5.08
N CYS A 124 -12.02 -5.83 -5.36
CA CYS A 124 -11.74 -7.20 -5.75
C CYS A 124 -10.60 -7.80 -4.93
N PHE A 125 -10.58 -9.12 -4.82
CA PHE A 125 -9.39 -9.85 -4.38
C PHE A 125 -9.25 -11.21 -5.04
N ALA A 126 -8.02 -11.71 -5.07
CA ALA A 126 -7.71 -13.10 -5.35
C ALA A 126 -6.90 -13.69 -4.18
N THR A 127 -6.92 -15.01 -4.04
CA THR A 127 -6.19 -15.72 -2.99
C THR A 127 -5.18 -16.68 -3.57
N SER A 128 -4.07 -16.88 -2.87
CA SER A 128 -3.06 -17.89 -3.16
C SER A 128 -2.79 -18.72 -1.90
N ALA A 129 -2.82 -20.05 -2.05
CA ALA A 129 -2.53 -21.00 -0.98
C ALA A 129 -1.09 -21.56 -1.06
N ASP A 130 -0.30 -21.11 -2.04
CA ASP A 130 1.01 -21.68 -2.40
C ASP A 130 2.12 -20.62 -2.48
N GLY A 131 2.01 -19.57 -1.67
CA GLY A 131 3.02 -18.51 -1.56
C GLY A 131 3.06 -17.59 -2.78
N GLY A 132 1.92 -17.35 -3.42
CA GLY A 132 1.79 -16.48 -4.59
C GLY A 132 2.22 -17.13 -5.91
N ARG A 133 2.31 -18.48 -5.98
CA ARG A 133 2.66 -19.22 -7.21
C ARG A 133 1.46 -19.38 -8.13
N GLY A 134 0.31 -19.71 -7.57
CA GLY A 134 -0.99 -19.74 -8.23
C GLY A 134 -2.00 -18.84 -7.53
N TRP A 135 -2.97 -18.34 -8.30
CA TRP A 135 -4.02 -17.45 -7.81
C TRP A 135 -5.40 -18.00 -8.15
N SER A 136 -6.36 -17.83 -7.24
CA SER A 136 -7.77 -18.04 -7.54
C SER A 136 -8.27 -17.07 -8.61
N ALA A 137 -9.46 -17.35 -9.16
CA ALA A 137 -10.19 -16.33 -9.91
C ALA A 137 -10.41 -15.08 -9.06
N LEU A 138 -10.45 -13.92 -9.72
CA LEU A 138 -10.71 -12.64 -9.08
C LEU A 138 -12.17 -12.59 -8.61
N ARG A 139 -12.39 -12.32 -7.33
CA ARG A 139 -13.72 -12.18 -6.71
C ARG A 139 -14.04 -10.70 -6.53
N ASP A 140 -15.17 -10.24 -7.08
CA ASP A 140 -15.75 -8.93 -6.78
C ASP A 140 -16.53 -9.01 -5.46
N VAL A 141 -16.11 -8.24 -4.46
CA VAL A 141 -16.74 -8.14 -3.14
C VAL A 141 -17.31 -6.75 -2.86
N THR A 142 -17.48 -5.92 -3.89
CA THR A 142 -18.03 -4.57 -3.76
C THR A 142 -19.40 -4.58 -3.08
N GLY A 143 -20.31 -5.45 -3.54
CA GLY A 143 -21.66 -5.56 -2.98
C GLY A 143 -21.68 -6.13 -1.56
N GLU A 144 -20.76 -7.04 -1.25
CA GLU A 144 -20.63 -7.67 0.07
C GLU A 144 -20.06 -6.69 1.11
N ALA A 145 -18.94 -6.05 0.79
CA ALA A 145 -18.20 -5.21 1.73
C ALA A 145 -18.76 -3.79 1.84
N ILE A 146 -19.24 -3.19 0.74
CA ILE A 146 -19.68 -1.79 0.71
C ILE A 146 -21.20 -1.68 0.68
N GLY A 147 -21.88 -2.56 -0.07
CA GLY A 147 -23.33 -2.61 -0.15
C GLY A 147 -23.97 -1.30 -0.62
N ALA A 148 -25.08 -0.91 0.02
CA ALA A 148 -25.87 0.27 -0.36
C ALA A 148 -25.10 1.60 -0.27
N ASP A 149 -24.05 1.66 0.55
CA ASP A 149 -23.24 2.86 0.74
C ASP A 149 -22.46 3.27 -0.52
N LEU A 150 -22.26 2.34 -1.47
CA LEU A 150 -21.60 2.64 -2.75
C LEU A 150 -22.29 3.79 -3.50
N SER A 151 -23.60 3.93 -3.34
CA SER A 151 -24.38 5.04 -3.93
C SER A 151 -24.00 6.43 -3.41
N ARG A 152 -23.26 6.50 -2.30
CA ARG A 152 -22.73 7.73 -1.70
C ARG A 152 -21.24 7.87 -1.92
N TRP A 153 -20.61 6.98 -2.68
CA TRP A 153 -19.17 6.99 -2.91
C TRP A 153 -18.94 7.45 -4.34
N ALA A 154 -18.24 8.57 -4.49
CA ALA A 154 -17.85 9.07 -5.80
C ALA A 154 -16.77 8.17 -6.40
N THR A 155 -15.83 7.70 -5.59
CA THR A 155 -14.86 6.64 -5.90
C THR A 155 -14.20 6.18 -4.59
N PHE A 156 -13.41 5.12 -4.62
CA PHE A 156 -12.66 4.60 -3.48
C PHE A 156 -11.45 3.79 -3.93
N ALA A 157 -10.53 3.52 -3.01
CA ALA A 157 -9.44 2.59 -3.23
C ALA A 157 -9.02 1.87 -1.94
N VAL A 158 -8.26 0.78 -2.10
CA VAL A 158 -7.55 0.08 -1.01
C VAL A 158 -6.08 0.46 -1.02
N GLY A 159 -5.42 0.36 0.13
CA GLY A 159 -4.01 0.68 0.33
C GLY A 159 -3.63 2.02 -0.34
N PRO A 160 -2.75 2.00 -1.36
CA PRO A 160 -1.96 0.84 -1.81
C PRO A 160 -0.94 0.42 -0.74
N GLY A 161 -0.28 -0.73 -0.93
CA GLY A 161 0.64 -1.31 0.06
C GLY A 161 -0.01 -2.42 0.87
N HIS A 162 0.67 -2.94 1.89
CA HIS A 162 0.22 -4.14 2.60
C HIS A 162 -1.02 -3.92 3.52
N GLY A 163 -1.83 -4.97 3.63
CA GLY A 163 -2.80 -5.14 4.71
C GLY A 163 -2.18 -5.82 5.94
N VAL A 164 -2.92 -5.91 7.04
CA VAL A 164 -2.41 -6.46 8.32
C VAL A 164 -3.36 -7.50 8.90
N GLN A 165 -2.80 -8.54 9.52
CA GLN A 165 -3.53 -9.41 10.43
C GLN A 165 -3.24 -8.98 11.87
N LEU A 166 -4.29 -8.75 12.65
CA LEU A 166 -4.18 -8.41 14.07
C LEU A 166 -3.96 -9.68 14.90
N ASP A 167 -3.42 -9.54 16.12
CA ASP A 167 -3.24 -10.66 17.06
C ASP A 167 -4.55 -11.41 17.38
N SER A 168 -5.69 -10.72 17.25
CA SER A 168 -7.03 -11.31 17.35
C SER A 168 -7.39 -12.29 16.22
N GLY A 169 -6.57 -12.39 15.17
CA GLY A 169 -6.86 -13.12 13.94
C GLY A 169 -7.57 -12.29 12.87
N ARG A 170 -8.17 -11.15 13.22
CA ARG A 170 -8.83 -10.23 12.28
C ARG A 170 -7.90 -9.79 11.16
N LEU A 171 -8.36 -9.95 9.92
CA LEU A 171 -7.68 -9.45 8.72
C LEU A 171 -8.18 -8.02 8.45
N VAL A 172 -7.28 -7.09 8.13
CA VAL A 172 -7.57 -5.67 7.93
C VAL A 172 -6.90 -5.14 6.67
N VAL A 173 -7.70 -4.55 5.80
CA VAL A 173 -7.29 -3.93 4.54
C VAL A 173 -7.55 -2.43 4.64
N PRO A 174 -6.51 -1.57 4.65
CA PRO A 174 -6.69 -0.13 4.69
C PRO A 174 -7.36 0.38 3.40
N ALA A 175 -8.25 1.35 3.51
CA ALA A 175 -8.99 1.89 2.36
C ALA A 175 -9.43 3.34 2.55
N TYR A 176 -9.68 4.06 1.46
CA TYR A 176 -10.24 5.41 1.50
C TYR A 176 -11.34 5.58 0.46
N THR A 177 -12.24 6.52 0.69
CA THR A 177 -13.34 6.86 -0.21
C THR A 177 -13.55 8.35 -0.33
N TYR A 178 -14.01 8.79 -1.49
CA TYR A 178 -14.57 10.11 -1.71
C TYR A 178 -16.09 10.05 -1.46
N TYR A 179 -16.49 10.36 -0.24
CA TYR A 179 -17.88 10.30 0.21
C TYR A 179 -18.66 11.54 -0.20
N VAL A 180 -19.84 11.34 -0.78
CA VAL A 180 -20.79 12.38 -1.20
C VAL A 180 -21.76 12.67 -0.04
N HIS A 181 -21.54 13.78 0.65
CA HIS A 181 -22.33 14.20 1.83
C HIS A 181 -23.69 14.81 1.49
N GLY A 182 -23.91 15.28 0.26
CA GLY A 182 -25.11 16.02 -0.11
C GLY A 182 -25.42 15.99 -1.60
N CYS A 183 -26.69 16.24 -1.91
CA CYS A 183 -27.24 16.34 -3.27
C CYS A 183 -28.22 17.51 -3.28
N LEU A 184 -28.07 18.47 -4.20
CA LEU A 184 -29.10 19.51 -4.36
C LEU A 184 -30.24 18.95 -5.20
N CYS A 185 -31.48 19.13 -4.72
CA CYS A 185 -32.71 18.81 -5.45
C CYS A 185 -32.83 17.34 -5.90
N GLY A 186 -32.45 16.39 -5.03
CA GLY A 186 -32.75 14.96 -5.19
C GLY A 186 -32.00 14.20 -6.30
N ALA A 187 -31.35 14.90 -7.24
CA ALA A 187 -30.70 14.27 -8.40
C ALA A 187 -29.28 14.77 -8.71
N LEU A 188 -28.90 16.00 -8.35
CA LEU A 188 -27.59 16.56 -8.72
C LEU A 188 -26.58 16.48 -7.56
N ARG A 189 -25.64 15.53 -7.66
CA ARG A 189 -24.48 15.42 -6.77
C ARG A 189 -23.40 16.41 -7.22
N LEU A 190 -23.26 17.52 -6.51
CA LEU A 190 -22.22 18.52 -6.82
C LEU A 190 -20.87 18.14 -6.17
N PRO A 191 -19.73 18.39 -6.84
CA PRO A 191 -18.40 18.03 -6.34
C PRO A 191 -18.05 18.65 -4.97
N CYS A 192 -18.63 19.81 -4.64
CA CYS A 192 -18.40 20.50 -3.36
C CYS A 192 -18.89 19.71 -2.14
N PHE A 193 -19.76 18.72 -2.34
CA PHE A 193 -20.23 17.83 -1.28
C PHE A 193 -19.41 16.54 -1.16
N THR A 194 -18.40 16.36 -2.00
CA THR A 194 -17.54 15.17 -1.97
C THR A 194 -16.32 15.41 -1.07
N ARG A 195 -16.13 14.58 -0.05
CA ARG A 195 -15.00 14.66 0.90
C ARG A 195 -14.32 13.30 1.05
N GLN A 196 -13.00 13.32 1.22
CA GLN A 196 -12.23 12.10 1.39
C GLN A 196 -12.27 11.63 2.85
N HIS A 197 -12.47 10.33 3.04
CA HIS A 197 -12.45 9.65 4.32
C HIS A 197 -11.69 8.32 4.21
N SER A 198 -10.83 8.04 5.17
CA SER A 198 -10.18 6.75 5.34
C SER A 198 -11.05 5.85 6.20
N LEU A 199 -10.91 4.57 5.98
CA LEU A 199 -11.63 3.49 6.62
C LEU A 199 -10.78 2.22 6.53
N VAL A 200 -11.34 1.11 6.97
CA VAL A 200 -10.77 -0.21 6.74
C VAL A 200 -11.85 -1.15 6.23
N PHE A 201 -11.47 -2.12 5.40
CA PHE A 201 -12.22 -3.35 5.26
C PHE A 201 -11.62 -4.38 6.22
N TYR A 202 -12.46 -5.23 6.81
CA TYR A 202 -11.98 -6.26 7.73
C TYR A 202 -12.76 -7.56 7.58
N SER A 203 -12.14 -8.65 8.02
CA SER A 203 -12.74 -9.97 8.11
C SER A 203 -12.35 -10.63 9.43
N ASP A 204 -13.35 -11.18 10.12
CA ASP A 204 -13.21 -11.93 11.37
C ASP A 204 -13.34 -13.46 11.17
N ASP A 205 -13.54 -13.91 9.92
CA ASP A 205 -13.85 -15.31 9.59
C ASP A 205 -12.88 -15.93 8.57
N GLY A 206 -11.62 -15.45 8.57
CA GLY A 206 -10.58 -15.94 7.68
C GLY A 206 -10.77 -15.53 6.22
N GLY A 207 -11.37 -14.36 5.98
CA GLY A 207 -11.58 -13.81 4.64
C GLY A 207 -12.78 -14.38 3.90
N ARG A 208 -13.70 -15.10 4.57
CA ARG A 208 -14.92 -15.64 3.95
C ARG A 208 -15.91 -14.52 3.67
N ARG A 209 -16.07 -13.60 4.63
CA ARG A 209 -16.87 -12.38 4.52
C ARG A 209 -16.05 -11.14 4.88
N TRP A 210 -16.32 -10.06 4.15
CA TRP A 210 -15.69 -8.76 4.36
C TRP A 210 -16.71 -7.71 4.77
N HIS A 211 -16.31 -6.92 5.75
CA HIS A 211 -17.08 -5.83 6.32
C HIS A 211 -16.34 -4.53 6.19
N LYS A 212 -17.08 -3.42 6.16
CA LYS A 212 -16.53 -2.08 6.16
C LYS A 212 -16.54 -1.51 7.58
N GLY A 213 -15.42 -0.90 7.98
CA GLY A 213 -15.31 -0.11 9.21
C GLY A 213 -16.00 1.25 9.10
N ALA A 214 -16.06 1.97 10.22
CA ALA A 214 -16.54 3.35 10.22
C ALA A 214 -15.60 4.26 9.42
N LEU A 215 -16.17 5.30 8.80
CA LEU A 215 -15.39 6.38 8.19
C LEU A 215 -14.71 7.17 9.31
N LEU A 216 -13.41 7.47 9.16
CA LEU A 216 -12.72 8.38 10.08
C LEU A 216 -13.32 9.79 9.96
N GLY A 217 -13.73 10.33 11.12
CA GLY A 217 -14.30 11.67 11.26
C GLY A 217 -13.24 12.74 11.56
N GLY A 218 -13.63 14.01 11.43
CA GLY A 218 -12.78 15.17 11.74
C GLY A 218 -12.07 15.74 10.51
N GLU A 219 -10.86 15.27 10.22
CA GLU A 219 -10.00 15.82 9.16
C GLU A 219 -10.20 15.12 7.80
N ARG A 220 -9.85 15.81 6.71
CA ARG A 220 -9.76 15.19 5.38
C ARG A 220 -8.56 14.23 5.40
N THR A 221 -8.81 12.94 5.37
CA THR A 221 -7.75 11.93 5.35
C THR A 221 -7.47 11.50 3.90
N GLY A 222 -6.19 11.27 3.59
CA GLY A 222 -5.67 10.95 2.26
C GLY A 222 -5.64 9.44 1.95
N GLU A 223 -4.74 9.03 1.04
CA GLU A 223 -4.31 7.63 0.92
C GLU A 223 -3.87 7.10 2.30
N CYS A 224 -4.09 5.80 2.54
CA CYS A 224 -4.08 5.23 3.89
C CYS A 224 -2.67 5.03 4.45
N GLN A 225 -2.60 4.64 5.74
CA GLN A 225 -1.37 4.42 6.53
C GLN A 225 -0.67 5.70 7.04
N ARG A 226 -1.34 6.85 7.03
CA ARG A 226 -0.80 8.09 7.61
C ARG A 226 -0.79 8.02 9.15
N PRO A 227 0.34 8.33 9.81
CA PRO A 227 0.37 8.57 11.25
C PRO A 227 -0.43 9.82 11.63
N ALA A 228 -0.74 9.98 12.93
CA ALA A 228 -1.28 11.25 13.43
C ALA A 228 -0.35 12.43 13.08
N PRO A 229 -0.89 13.64 12.80
CA PRO A 229 -0.08 14.80 12.45
C PRO A 229 1.02 15.07 13.47
N CYS A 230 2.25 15.24 12.99
CA CYS A 230 3.43 15.48 13.83
C CYS A 230 4.39 16.44 13.13
N ALA A 231 4.96 17.39 13.86
CA ALA A 231 5.92 18.36 13.31
C ALA A 231 7.16 17.70 12.69
N ALA A 232 7.51 16.48 13.14
CA ALA A 232 8.60 15.69 12.61
C ALA A 232 8.30 15.11 11.21
N LEU A 233 7.04 14.87 10.88
CA LEU A 233 6.60 14.30 9.60
C LEU A 233 6.33 15.44 8.60
N GLY A 234 7.28 15.68 7.70
CA GLY A 234 7.11 16.62 6.60
C GLY A 234 6.18 16.04 5.53
N GLU A 235 5.21 16.84 5.07
CA GLU A 235 4.32 16.48 3.95
C GLU A 235 4.56 17.44 2.77
N PRO A 236 4.72 16.94 1.53
CA PRO A 236 4.76 17.80 0.36
C PRO A 236 3.37 18.42 0.09
N PRO A 237 3.26 19.53 -0.67
CA PRO A 237 2.01 20.29 -0.79
C PRO A 237 0.84 19.52 -1.41
N SER A 238 1.14 18.53 -2.26
CA SER A 238 0.17 17.64 -2.92
C SER A 238 0.07 16.26 -2.27
N GLY A 239 0.70 16.07 -1.11
CA GLY A 239 0.78 14.82 -0.38
C GLY A 239 1.58 13.72 -1.07
N CYS A 240 1.88 12.65 -0.32
CA CYS A 240 2.38 11.38 -0.85
C CYS A 240 1.89 10.21 0.02
N GLN A 241 1.72 9.03 -0.57
CA GLN A 241 1.57 7.80 0.20
C GLN A 241 2.86 7.53 0.99
N GLY A 242 2.70 6.92 2.16
CA GLY A 242 3.77 6.31 2.95
C GLY A 242 3.28 5.02 3.59
N SER A 243 4.20 4.21 4.12
CA SER A 243 3.89 2.90 4.70
C SER A 243 4.31 2.82 6.16
N VAL A 244 3.53 2.12 6.97
CA VAL A 244 3.76 1.95 8.41
C VAL A 244 3.72 0.47 8.78
N VAL A 245 4.66 0.02 9.60
CA VAL A 245 4.68 -1.32 10.19
C VAL A 245 4.96 -1.23 11.69
N SER A 246 4.40 -2.17 12.45
CA SER A 246 4.77 -2.38 13.85
C SER A 246 5.83 -3.47 13.97
N PHE A 247 6.79 -3.30 14.89
CA PHE A 247 7.80 -4.31 15.19
C PHE A 247 8.19 -4.28 16.67
N ALA A 248 8.60 -5.42 17.23
CA ALA A 248 9.20 -5.49 18.55
C ALA A 248 10.72 -5.66 18.41
N ARG A 249 11.49 -5.02 19.30
CA ARG A 249 12.97 -5.15 19.30
C ARG A 249 13.45 -6.48 19.87
N SER A 250 12.65 -7.09 20.74
CA SER A 250 12.88 -8.41 21.32
C SER A 250 11.54 -9.02 21.71
N ALA A 251 11.53 -10.34 21.93
CA ALA A 251 10.32 -11.05 22.35
C ALA A 251 9.80 -10.46 23.67
N GLY A 252 8.51 -10.09 23.70
CA GLY A 252 7.86 -9.48 24.87
C GLY A 252 8.10 -7.99 25.08
N ALA A 253 8.92 -7.34 24.24
CA ALA A 253 9.09 -5.88 24.31
C ALA A 253 7.88 -5.15 23.71
N PRO A 254 7.58 -3.91 24.17
CA PRO A 254 6.57 -3.07 23.55
C PRO A 254 6.85 -2.84 22.06
N SER A 255 5.80 -2.90 21.24
CA SER A 255 5.89 -2.63 19.81
C SER A 255 6.24 -1.17 19.54
N TRP A 256 7.16 -0.97 18.59
CA TRP A 256 7.50 0.32 17.99
C TRP A 256 6.84 0.43 16.62
N LEU A 257 6.71 1.66 16.10
CA LEU A 257 6.32 1.89 14.71
C LEU A 257 7.53 2.31 13.88
N LEU A 258 7.57 1.82 12.65
CA LEU A 258 8.46 2.27 11.58
C LEU A 258 7.59 2.82 10.45
N TYR A 259 7.93 4.01 9.95
CA TYR A 259 7.20 4.67 8.88
C TYR A 259 8.15 5.11 7.77
N SER A 260 7.78 4.88 6.52
CA SER A 260 8.52 5.34 5.34
C SER A 260 7.74 6.38 4.56
N HIS A 261 8.36 7.53 4.27
CA HIS A 261 7.76 8.63 3.51
C HIS A 261 8.82 9.63 3.03
N PRO A 262 8.62 10.33 1.89
CA PRO A 262 9.45 11.47 1.50
C PRO A 262 9.63 12.49 2.63
N THR A 263 10.83 13.06 2.77
CA THR A 263 11.14 13.98 3.90
C THR A 263 11.10 15.45 3.50
N ASP A 264 11.20 15.75 2.20
CA ASP A 264 11.15 17.11 1.67
C ASP A 264 9.71 17.66 1.68
N ARG A 265 9.53 18.88 2.22
CA ARG A 265 8.23 19.54 2.41
C ARG A 265 7.68 20.21 1.15
N HIS A 266 8.42 20.17 0.06
CA HIS A 266 8.10 20.85 -1.20
C HIS A 266 7.95 19.86 -2.35
N ARG A 267 8.67 18.73 -2.33
CA ARG A 267 8.69 17.74 -3.42
C ARG A 267 8.76 16.32 -2.88
N ARG A 268 8.27 15.37 -3.68
CA ARG A 268 8.41 13.93 -3.43
C ARG A 268 9.87 13.49 -3.66
N ARG A 269 10.69 13.60 -2.62
CA ARG A 269 12.10 13.22 -2.61
C ARG A 269 12.61 12.93 -1.21
N ASP A 270 13.80 12.33 -1.18
CA ASP A 270 14.54 11.98 0.03
C ASP A 270 13.70 11.07 0.92
N LEU A 271 13.55 9.81 0.51
CA LEU A 271 12.76 8.81 1.23
C LEU A 271 13.35 8.58 2.62
N GLY A 272 12.57 8.90 3.65
CA GLY A 272 12.99 8.80 5.04
C GLY A 272 12.35 7.63 5.76
N LEU A 273 13.08 7.11 6.76
CA LEU A 273 12.59 6.15 7.74
C LEU A 273 12.46 6.84 9.10
N TYR A 274 11.23 6.89 9.61
CA TYR A 274 10.87 7.44 10.91
C TYR A 274 10.58 6.32 11.89
N VAL A 275 11.02 6.46 13.13
CA VAL A 275 10.75 5.50 14.20
C VAL A 275 9.99 6.16 15.33
N ASN A 276 8.93 5.51 15.79
CA ASN A 276 8.20 5.88 16.98
C ASN A 276 8.27 4.75 18.04
N PRO A 277 9.07 4.94 19.11
CA PRO A 277 9.15 4.01 20.24
C PRO A 277 7.91 3.96 21.13
N SER A 278 6.99 4.91 20.97
CA SER A 278 5.79 5.08 21.78
C SER A 278 4.60 5.32 20.86
N PRO A 279 4.04 4.27 20.23
CA PRO A 279 3.07 4.37 19.13
C PRO A 279 1.84 5.25 19.38
N LEU A 280 1.42 5.36 20.64
CA LEU A 280 0.26 6.18 21.05
C LEU A 280 0.61 7.66 21.27
N ASP A 281 1.90 7.99 21.36
CA ASP A 281 2.40 9.35 21.41
C ASP A 281 2.71 9.83 19.98
N GLY A 282 1.82 10.64 19.41
CA GLY A 282 2.00 11.25 18.10
C GLY A 282 3.23 12.18 18.01
N ALA A 283 3.76 12.69 19.14
CA ALA A 283 5.00 13.45 19.18
C ALA A 283 6.25 12.56 19.26
N GLY A 284 6.07 11.24 19.46
CA GLY A 284 7.15 10.26 19.63
C GLY A 284 7.96 9.95 18.36
N TRP A 285 7.58 10.50 17.20
CA TRP A 285 8.31 10.32 15.95
C TRP A 285 9.68 11.00 16.00
N ARG A 286 10.73 10.19 15.82
CA ARG A 286 12.11 10.67 15.72
C ARG A 286 12.40 11.24 14.34
N ARG A 287 13.45 12.06 14.24
CA ARG A 287 13.95 12.57 12.95
C ARG A 287 14.26 11.40 11.99
N PRO A 288 13.99 11.56 10.69
CA PRO A 288 14.15 10.48 9.74
C PRO A 288 15.63 10.21 9.45
N TRP A 289 15.94 8.95 9.14
CA TRP A 289 17.12 8.62 8.35
C TRP A 289 16.75 8.57 6.89
N VAL A 290 17.55 9.20 6.02
CA VAL A 290 17.31 9.16 4.57
C VAL A 290 17.78 7.81 4.03
N LEU A 291 16.82 6.96 3.65
CA LEU A 291 17.05 5.67 3.01
C LEU A 291 17.49 5.85 1.55
N HIS A 292 16.91 6.83 0.86
CA HIS A 292 17.24 7.15 -0.52
C HIS A 292 17.20 8.66 -0.76
N ALA A 293 18.34 9.24 -1.16
CA ALA A 293 18.43 10.63 -1.58
C ALA A 293 18.03 10.82 -3.04
N GLY A 294 17.27 11.87 -3.35
CA GLY A 294 16.76 12.17 -4.68
C GLY A 294 15.26 11.87 -4.85
N PRO A 295 14.74 11.92 -6.09
CA PRO A 295 13.33 11.66 -6.38
C PRO A 295 12.85 10.33 -5.79
N ALA A 296 11.81 10.40 -4.95
CA ALA A 296 11.25 9.23 -4.29
C ALA A 296 9.75 9.41 -4.10
N GLY A 297 8.97 8.36 -4.33
CA GLY A 297 7.51 8.39 -4.30
C GLY A 297 6.93 7.46 -3.26
N TYR A 298 5.99 6.63 -3.70
CA TYR A 298 5.29 5.67 -2.86
C TYR A 298 6.28 4.63 -2.35
N SER A 299 6.01 4.09 -1.16
CA SER A 299 6.84 3.07 -0.54
C SER A 299 6.00 2.07 0.25
N ASP A 300 6.50 0.85 0.41
CA ASP A 300 5.88 -0.17 1.24
C ASP A 300 6.92 -0.97 2.02
N LEU A 301 6.68 -1.13 3.32
CA LEU A 301 7.56 -1.77 4.28
C LEU A 301 7.11 -3.20 4.56
N ALA A 302 8.08 -4.07 4.85
CA ALA A 302 7.83 -5.41 5.37
C ALA A 302 8.79 -5.74 6.52
N VAL A 303 8.29 -6.40 7.55
CA VAL A 303 9.07 -6.85 8.71
C VAL A 303 9.47 -8.30 8.51
N CYS A 304 10.76 -8.60 8.69
CA CYS A 304 11.32 -9.93 8.56
C CYS A 304 11.88 -10.42 9.92
N PRO A 305 12.02 -11.73 10.12
CA PRO A 305 12.74 -12.30 11.25
C PRO A 305 14.17 -11.75 11.37
N GLY A 306 14.67 -11.66 12.60
CA GLY A 306 16.04 -11.22 12.88
C GLY A 306 16.25 -9.71 12.85
N GLY A 307 15.19 -8.90 12.96
CA GLY A 307 15.28 -7.44 12.99
C GLY A 307 15.64 -6.81 11.63
N VAL A 308 15.36 -7.55 10.54
CA VAL A 308 15.56 -7.11 9.16
C VAL A 308 14.25 -6.56 8.61
N PHE A 309 14.35 -5.48 7.84
CA PHE A 309 13.22 -4.84 7.19
C PHE A 309 13.44 -4.81 5.69
N GLY A 310 12.37 -5.00 4.92
CA GLY A 310 12.34 -4.74 3.49
C GLY A 310 11.61 -3.43 3.21
N CYS A 311 12.09 -2.66 2.23
CA CYS A 311 11.39 -1.50 1.69
C CYS A 311 11.35 -1.62 0.17
N LEU A 312 10.15 -1.55 -0.40
CA LEU A 312 9.91 -1.45 -1.84
C LEU A 312 9.43 -0.02 -2.12
N PHE A 313 10.07 0.71 -3.03
CA PHE A 313 9.78 2.13 -3.21
C PHE A 313 10.06 2.64 -4.62
N GLU A 314 9.33 3.67 -5.00
CA GLU A 314 9.50 4.40 -6.25
C GLU A 314 10.68 5.36 -6.15
N ARG A 315 11.53 5.39 -7.18
CA ARG A 315 12.70 6.27 -7.26
C ARG A 315 13.11 6.57 -8.70
N GLY A 316 14.09 7.46 -8.84
CA GLY A 316 14.79 7.69 -10.10
C GLY A 316 15.82 8.81 -10.01
N ALA A 317 16.42 9.16 -11.14
CA ALA A 317 17.37 10.25 -11.23
C ALA A 317 16.67 11.62 -11.40
N SER A 318 15.66 11.70 -12.27
CA SER A 318 14.93 12.94 -12.55
C SER A 318 13.49 12.90 -12.01
N SER A 319 12.88 11.73 -12.00
CA SER A 319 11.51 11.48 -11.55
C SER A 319 11.44 10.22 -10.68
N ALA A 320 10.57 10.22 -9.67
CA ALA A 320 10.26 9.03 -8.88
C ALA A 320 9.58 7.92 -9.72
N CYS A 321 9.08 8.26 -10.92
CA CYS A 321 8.43 7.32 -11.82
C CYS A 321 9.40 6.70 -12.84
N GLU A 322 10.68 6.49 -12.50
CA GLU A 322 11.69 5.85 -13.40
C GLU A 322 12.00 4.38 -13.06
N GLU A 323 11.93 4.03 -11.77
CA GLU A 323 12.03 2.65 -11.32
C GLU A 323 11.36 2.42 -9.95
N ILE A 324 11.05 1.16 -9.65
CA ILE A 324 10.71 0.68 -8.31
C ILE A 324 11.87 -0.18 -7.84
N ALA A 325 12.49 0.22 -6.72
CA ALA A 325 13.61 -0.47 -6.12
C ALA A 325 13.24 -1.12 -4.80
N PHE A 326 14.01 -2.14 -4.44
CA PHE A 326 13.91 -2.86 -3.18
C PHE A 326 15.24 -2.79 -2.45
N CYS A 327 15.20 -2.61 -1.13
CA CYS A 327 16.37 -2.83 -0.28
C CYS A 327 15.98 -3.50 1.03
N LEU A 328 16.95 -4.20 1.60
CA LEU A 328 16.90 -4.64 2.99
C LEU A 328 17.65 -3.63 3.87
N PHE A 329 17.27 -3.52 5.14
CA PHE A 329 18.02 -2.77 6.14
C PHE A 329 17.77 -3.29 7.57
N THR A 330 18.63 -2.89 8.51
CA THR A 330 18.44 -3.09 9.96
C THR A 330 18.49 -1.75 10.68
N LEU A 331 17.80 -1.64 11.82
CA LEU A 331 17.78 -0.42 12.64
C LEU A 331 18.92 -0.36 13.69
N ASP A 332 19.55 -1.49 13.97
CA ASP A 332 20.72 -1.62 14.84
C ASP A 332 21.88 -2.24 14.02
N PRO A 333 23.15 -1.90 14.31
CA PRO A 333 24.30 -2.53 13.66
C PRO A 333 24.30 -4.04 13.94
N PRO A 334 24.74 -4.89 12.99
CA PRO A 334 24.91 -6.32 13.26
C PRO A 334 26.01 -6.51 14.31
N GLY A 335 25.63 -6.71 15.58
CA GLY A 335 26.56 -6.89 16.70
C GLY A 335 26.03 -6.66 18.11
N ASP A 336 24.86 -6.02 18.29
CA ASP A 336 24.29 -5.71 19.62
C ASP A 336 23.13 -6.65 20.05
N GLN A 337 23.13 -7.91 19.59
CA GLN A 337 22.25 -8.97 20.12
C GLN A 337 23.03 -10.00 20.93
#